data_AF-A0A8H3L8A5-F1
#
_entry.id   AF-A0A8H3L8A5-F1
#
_cell.length_a   1.000
_cell.length_b   1.000
_cell.length_c   1.000
_cell.angle_alpha   90.00
_cell.angle_beta   90.00
_cell.angle_gamma   90.00
#
_symmetry.space_group_name_H-M   'P 1'
#
loop_
_entity.id
_entity.type
_entity.pdbx_description
1 polymer ?
#
loop_
_entity_poly.entity_id
_entity_poly.type
_entity_poly.pdbx_seq_one_letter_code
_entity_poly.pdbx_strand_id
1 'polypeptide(L)'
;MAENSTCEYLSGICYTCQKCLRCFKLSQENSCKCQKTILSRVKKPQYDQQIYQQAFTPNQNFPKLNNYLLDINTKFGYNSNFEKCFSYTTCNACNSKLQQLKDNDKKLQKKIQKVKSNKRNIKEV
;
A
#
# COMPACT_ATOMS: atom_id res chain seq x y z
N MET A 1 -32.61 -4.20 -9.55
CA MET A 1 -31.43 -4.03 -10.42
C MET A 1 -30.36 -3.42 -9.54
N ALA A 2 -29.40 -4.21 -9.07
CA ALA A 2 -28.40 -3.76 -8.11
C ALA A 2 -27.36 -2.90 -8.85
N GLU A 3 -27.25 -1.64 -8.45
CA GLU A 3 -26.28 -0.70 -8.97
C GLU A 3 -24.88 -1.27 -8.74
N ASN A 4 -24.13 -1.44 -9.84
CA ASN A 4 -22.72 -1.79 -9.82
C ASN A 4 -21.94 -0.61 -9.21
N SER A 5 -21.95 -0.50 -7.89
CA SER A 5 -21.15 0.47 -7.16
C SER A 5 -19.69 0.06 -7.25
N THR A 6 -19.00 0.53 -8.28
CA THR A 6 -17.54 0.55 -8.31
C THR A 6 -17.08 1.41 -7.13
N CYS A 7 -16.71 0.76 -6.02
CA CYS A 7 -16.22 1.44 -4.83
C CYS A 7 -14.87 2.08 -5.15
N GLU A 8 -14.82 3.32 -5.62
CA GLU A 8 -13.54 4.00 -5.82
C GLU A 8 -12.82 4.22 -4.48
N TYR A 9 -11.49 4.11 -4.47
CA TYR A 9 -10.70 4.38 -3.28
C TYR A 9 -10.84 5.85 -2.84
N LEU A 10 -11.45 6.07 -1.67
CA LEU A 10 -11.64 7.40 -1.10
C LEU A 10 -10.39 7.86 -0.32
N SER A 11 -9.97 9.11 -0.55
CA SER A 11 -8.87 9.71 0.22
C SER A 11 -9.24 9.87 1.71
N GLY A 12 -8.34 9.47 2.61
CA GLY A 12 -8.53 9.61 4.07
C GLY A 12 -8.73 8.30 4.83
N ILE A 13 -8.73 7.16 4.13
CA ILE A 13 -8.62 5.81 4.73
C ILE A 13 -7.26 5.18 4.43
N CYS A 14 -6.90 4.17 5.20
CA CYS A 14 -5.75 3.33 4.91
C CYS A 14 -6.12 2.38 3.77
N TYR A 15 -5.39 2.42 2.66
CA TYR A 15 -5.61 1.56 1.51
C TYR A 15 -5.69 0.08 1.90
N THR A 16 -4.78 -0.40 2.76
CA THR A 16 -4.65 -1.83 3.05
C THR A 16 -5.60 -2.37 4.11
N CYS A 17 -6.27 -1.52 4.90
CA CYS A 17 -7.13 -2.00 5.99
C CYS A 17 -8.41 -1.20 6.20
N GLN A 18 -8.73 -0.24 5.32
CA GLN A 18 -9.89 0.66 5.43
C GLN A 18 -9.97 1.45 6.75
N LYS A 19 -8.89 1.45 7.56
CA LYS A 19 -8.85 2.23 8.80
C LYS A 19 -8.93 3.71 8.46
N CYS A 20 -9.89 4.42 9.03
CA CYS A 20 -10.00 5.85 8.91
C CYS A 20 -8.74 6.52 9.47
N LEU A 21 -8.01 7.26 8.65
CA LEU A 21 -6.73 7.88 9.04
C LEU A 21 -6.93 9.16 9.85
N ARG A 22 -8.14 9.72 9.87
CA ARG A 22 -8.45 10.90 10.70
C ARG A 22 -8.64 10.59 12.17
N CYS A 23 -9.35 9.50 12.46
CA CYS A 23 -9.71 9.10 13.82
C CYS A 23 -9.10 7.76 14.24
N PHE A 24 -8.32 7.12 13.37
CA PHE A 24 -7.65 5.86 13.61
C PHE A 24 -8.58 4.75 14.13
N LYS A 25 -9.81 4.72 13.60
CA LYS A 25 -10.80 3.65 13.81
C LYS A 25 -11.06 2.92 12.50
N LEU A 26 -11.44 1.64 12.54
CA LEU A 26 -11.87 0.93 11.33
C LEU A 26 -13.07 1.66 10.73
N SER A 27 -13.03 1.97 9.44
CA SER A 27 -14.19 2.54 8.77
C SER A 27 -15.26 1.44 8.70
N GLN A 28 -16.47 1.74 9.17
CA GLN A 28 -17.65 0.96 8.79
C GLN A 28 -18.02 1.30 7.34
N GLU A 29 -18.98 0.58 6.73
CA GLU A 29 -19.42 0.64 5.32
C GLU A 29 -19.50 2.03 4.65
N ASN A 30 -19.49 3.12 5.41
CA ASN A 30 -19.50 4.50 4.91
C ASN A 30 -18.21 5.26 5.25
N SER A 31 -17.95 6.29 4.44
CA SER A 31 -16.85 7.25 4.59
C SER A 31 -16.61 7.70 6.05
N CYS A 32 -15.37 8.03 6.38
CA CYS A 32 -14.95 8.54 7.69
C CYS A 32 -15.90 9.64 8.25
N LYS A 33 -16.87 9.28 9.09
CA LYS A 33 -17.81 10.23 9.73
C LYS A 33 -17.23 10.99 10.92
N CYS A 34 -15.94 10.80 11.20
CA CYS A 34 -15.28 11.44 12.32
C CYS A 34 -15.37 12.97 12.17
N GLN A 35 -15.98 13.63 13.16
CA GLN A 35 -16.07 15.10 13.18
C GLN A 35 -14.68 15.68 12.92
N LYS A 36 -14.63 16.77 12.13
CA LYS A 36 -13.46 17.64 12.05
C LYS A 36 -13.32 18.39 13.39
N THR A 37 -13.30 17.69 14.52
CA THR A 37 -12.79 18.30 15.74
C THR A 37 -11.36 18.64 15.43
N ILE A 38 -11.13 19.95 15.39
CA ILE A 38 -9.88 20.64 15.08
C ILE A 38 -8.73 19.70 15.42
N LEU A 39 -8.02 19.20 14.39
CA LEU A 39 -6.72 18.59 14.61
C LEU A 39 -5.82 19.72 15.09
N SER A 40 -5.96 20.08 16.37
CA SER A 40 -5.00 20.90 17.09
C SER A 40 -3.68 20.25 16.78
N ARG A 41 -2.81 20.94 16.04
CA ARG A 41 -1.51 20.45 15.56
C ARG A 41 -0.81 19.76 16.74
N VAL A 42 -0.99 18.45 16.86
CA VAL A 42 -0.54 17.74 18.05
C VAL A 42 0.97 17.74 17.91
N LYS A 43 1.67 18.48 18.78
CA LYS A 43 3.14 18.62 18.73
C LYS A 43 3.84 17.25 18.78
N LYS A 44 3.15 16.22 19.29
CA LYS A 44 3.56 14.82 19.30
C LYS A 44 2.36 13.93 18.96
N PRO A 45 2.17 13.49 17.70
CA PRO A 45 1.18 12.46 17.42
C PRO A 45 1.49 11.24 18.30
N GLN A 46 0.48 10.62 18.92
CA GLN A 46 0.69 9.33 19.57
C GLN A 46 1.24 8.37 18.49
N TYR A 47 2.16 7.48 18.88
CA TYR A 47 3.00 6.66 17.99
C TYR A 47 2.23 5.86 16.91
N ASP A 48 0.92 5.69 17.09
CA ASP A 48 -0.01 5.02 16.17
C ASP A 48 -0.71 5.92 15.14
N GLN A 49 -0.45 7.23 15.15
CA GLN A 49 -1.16 8.20 14.32
C GLN A 49 -0.37 8.69 13.08
N GLN A 50 0.75 8.04 12.76
CA GLN A 50 1.50 8.42 11.56
C GLN A 50 0.84 7.90 10.29
N ILE A 51 0.66 8.81 9.33
CA ILE A 51 0.10 8.54 8.01
C ILE A 51 1.23 8.65 6.99
N TYR A 52 1.31 7.66 6.10
CA TYR A 52 2.28 7.63 5.02
C TYR A 52 1.54 7.70 3.68
N GLN A 53 1.86 8.73 2.90
CA GLN A 53 1.46 8.81 1.51
C GLN A 53 2.48 8.06 0.64
N GLN A 54 1.98 7.25 -0.28
CA GLN A 54 2.78 6.46 -1.22
C GLN A 54 2.21 6.59 -2.63
N ALA A 55 3.03 6.29 -3.62
CA ALA A 55 2.62 6.18 -5.02
C ALA A 55 2.92 4.78 -5.52
N PHE A 56 1.91 4.11 -6.06
CA PHE A 56 2.10 2.93 -6.89
C PHE A 56 2.68 3.37 -8.23
N THR A 57 3.70 2.67 -8.70
CA THR A 57 4.32 2.90 -10.00
C THR A 57 4.29 1.60 -10.80
N PRO A 58 3.66 1.59 -11.99
CA PRO A 58 3.63 0.41 -12.84
C PRO A 58 5.06 0.06 -13.27
N ASN A 59 5.29 -1.22 -13.58
CA ASN A 59 6.58 -1.77 -14.00
C ASN A 59 7.68 -1.83 -12.92
N GLN A 60 7.41 -1.47 -11.67
CA GLN A 60 8.32 -1.79 -10.58
C GLN A 60 8.31 -3.29 -10.29
N ASN A 61 9.49 -3.91 -10.28
CA ASN A 61 9.67 -5.34 -10.09
C ASN A 61 9.54 -5.78 -8.61
N PHE A 62 8.42 -5.45 -7.96
CA PHE A 62 8.14 -5.88 -6.58
C PHE A 62 6.95 -6.85 -6.57
N PRO A 63 7.14 -8.12 -7.01
CA PRO A 63 6.03 -9.05 -7.23
C PRO A 63 5.24 -9.34 -5.95
N LYS A 64 5.88 -9.48 -4.78
CA LYS A 64 5.16 -9.74 -3.53
C LYS A 64 4.35 -8.53 -3.09
N LEU A 65 4.93 -7.33 -3.20
CA LEU A 65 4.23 -6.09 -2.89
C LEU A 65 3.04 -5.86 -3.83
N ASN A 66 3.25 -6.06 -5.14
CA ASN A 66 2.23 -5.83 -6.16
C ASN A 66 1.06 -6.81 -5.98
N ASN A 67 1.34 -8.10 -5.79
CA ASN A 67 0.30 -9.10 -5.52
C ASN A 67 -0.49 -8.75 -4.24
N TYR A 68 0.21 -8.33 -3.17
CA TYR A 68 -0.46 -7.90 -1.96
C TYR A 68 -1.41 -6.70 -2.19
N LEU A 69 -0.99 -5.71 -2.96
CA LEU A 69 -1.84 -4.55 -3.27
C LEU A 69 -3.02 -4.92 -4.17
N LEU A 70 -2.83 -5.84 -5.11
CA LEU A 70 -3.88 -6.40 -5.97
C LEU A 70 -4.93 -7.16 -5.13
N ASP A 71 -4.49 -8.02 -4.21
CA ASP A 71 -5.38 -8.75 -3.30
C ASP A 71 -6.23 -7.80 -2.46
N ILE A 72 -5.62 -6.73 -1.94
CA ILE A 72 -6.32 -5.67 -1.20
C ILE A 72 -7.32 -4.94 -2.08
N ASN A 73 -6.93 -4.58 -3.31
CA ASN A 73 -7.82 -3.92 -4.26
C ASN A 73 -9.05 -4.78 -4.56
N THR A 74 -8.86 -6.07 -4.82
CA THR A 74 -9.94 -7.03 -5.05
C THR A 74 -10.79 -7.21 -3.81
N LYS A 75 -10.16 -7.36 -2.63
CA LYS A 75 -10.85 -7.54 -1.36
C LYS A 75 -11.79 -6.39 -1.01
N PHE A 76 -11.37 -5.16 -1.30
CA PHE A 76 -12.15 -3.96 -0.96
C PHE A 76 -12.89 -3.34 -2.15
N GLY A 77 -12.73 -3.89 -3.35
CA GLY A 77 -13.40 -3.42 -4.56
C GLY A 77 -12.96 -2.04 -5.04
N TYR A 78 -11.72 -1.60 -4.73
CA TYR A 78 -11.25 -0.22 -5.00
C TYR A 78 -11.17 0.16 -6.48
N ASN A 79 -11.28 -0.82 -7.38
CA ASN A 79 -11.14 -0.68 -8.82
C ASN A 79 -9.92 0.19 -9.25
N SER A 80 -8.83 0.11 -8.48
CA SER A 80 -7.62 0.89 -8.72
C SER A 80 -6.92 0.40 -9.97
N ASN A 81 -6.45 1.33 -10.80
CA ASN A 81 -5.77 1.01 -12.05
C ASN A 81 -4.27 0.74 -11.80
N PHE A 82 -3.87 -0.54 -11.85
CA PHE A 82 -2.47 -0.97 -11.68
C PHE A 82 -1.62 -0.85 -12.96
N GLU A 83 -2.19 -0.41 -14.07
CA GLU A 83 -1.46 -0.04 -15.29
C GLU A 83 -0.95 1.40 -15.24
N LYS A 84 -1.53 2.22 -14.34
CA LYS A 84 -1.20 3.64 -14.16
C LYS A 84 -0.61 3.89 -12.78
N CYS A 85 0.11 5.01 -12.65
CA CYS A 85 0.51 5.49 -11.33
C CYS A 85 -0.72 5.98 -10.56
N PHE A 86 -0.83 5.59 -9.29
CA PHE A 86 -1.84 6.13 -8.39
C PHE A 86 -1.28 6.36 -7.00
N SER A 87 -1.79 7.39 -6.32
CA SER A 87 -1.40 7.70 -4.95
C SER A 87 -2.35 7.03 -3.95
N TYR A 88 -1.81 6.52 -2.86
CA TYR A 88 -2.58 5.94 -1.77
C TYR A 88 -1.96 6.27 -0.42
N THR A 89 -2.75 6.12 0.64
CA THR A 89 -2.32 6.43 2.01
C THR A 89 -2.39 5.19 2.89
N THR A 90 -1.48 5.09 3.85
CA THR A 90 -1.42 3.97 4.80
C THR A 90 -1.20 4.44 6.22
N CYS A 91 -1.70 3.67 7.19
CA CYS A 91 -1.33 3.84 8.59
C CYS A 91 0.05 3.25 8.86
N ASN A 92 0.65 3.60 10.00
CA ASN A 92 1.99 3.16 10.39
C ASN A 92 2.21 1.63 10.29
N ALA A 93 1.32 0.84 10.90
CA ALA A 93 1.43 -0.63 10.88
C ALA A 93 1.41 -1.21 9.46
N CYS A 94 0.55 -0.65 8.60
CA CYS A 94 0.43 -1.09 7.22
C CYS A 94 1.63 -0.65 6.37
N ASN A 95 2.11 0.57 6.55
CA ASN A 95 3.34 1.05 5.92
C ASN A 95 4.53 0.13 6.27
N SER A 96 4.69 -0.23 7.55
CA SER A 96 5.74 -1.15 8.00
C SER A 96 5.68 -2.49 7.27
N LYS A 97 4.48 -3.07 7.14
CA LYS A 97 4.26 -4.31 6.37
C LYS A 97 4.63 -4.15 4.89
N LEU A 98 4.25 -3.03 4.25
CA LEU A 98 4.61 -2.77 2.85
C LEU A 98 6.13 -2.64 2.66
N GLN A 99 6.83 -1.99 3.61
CA GLN A 99 8.30 -1.90 3.56
C GLN A 99 8.96 -3.28 3.68
N GLN A 100 8.47 -4.15 4.58
CA GLN A 100 8.98 -5.52 4.70
C GLN A 100 8.80 -6.31 3.39
N LEU A 101 7.64 -6.19 2.73
CA LEU A 101 7.39 -6.83 1.44
C LEU A 101 8.37 -6.31 0.37
N LYS A 102 8.53 -4.99 0.29
CA LYS A 102 9.46 -4.34 -0.65
C LYS A 102 10.90 -4.81 -0.43
N ASP A 103 11.35 -4.91 0.81
CA ASP A 103 12.72 -5.34 1.12
C ASP A 103 12.93 -6.82 0.86
N ASN A 104 11.91 -7.65 1.03
CA ASN A 104 11.96 -9.06 0.62
C ASN A 104 12.10 -9.20 -0.89
N ASP A 105 11.39 -8.40 -1.67
CA ASP A 105 11.53 -8.39 -3.12
C ASP A 105 12.92 -7.89 -3.56
N LYS A 106 13.44 -6.80 -2.96
CA LYS A 106 14.82 -6.35 -3.21
C LYS A 106 15.85 -7.43 -2.90
N LYS A 107 15.69 -8.17 -1.79
CA LYS A 107 16.58 -9.28 -1.42
C LYS A 107 16.52 -10.40 -2.47
N LEU A 108 15.33 -10.73 -2.97
CA LEU A 108 15.16 -11.73 -4.02
C LEU A 108 15.84 -11.30 -5.32
N GLN A 109 15.66 -10.05 -5.76
CA GLN A 109 16.32 -9.50 -6.94
C GLN A 109 17.84 -9.59 -6.84
N LYS A 110 18.42 -9.20 -5.70
CA LYS A 110 19.87 -9.30 -5.45
C LYS A 110 20.37 -10.74 -5.57
N LYS A 111 19.62 -11.73 -5.06
CA LYS A 111 19.97 -13.16 -5.18
C LYS A 111 19.95 -13.60 -6.65
N ILE A 112 18.90 -13.25 -7.40
CA ILE A 112 18.78 -13.60 -8.82
C ILE A 112 19.93 -12.97 -9.63
N GLN A 113 20.30 -11.72 -9.35
CA GLN A 113 21.38 -11.03 -10.04
C GLN A 113 22.75 -11.70 -9.77
N LYS A 114 23.03 -12.10 -8.52
CA LYS A 114 24.24 -12.87 -8.19
C LYS A 114 24.32 -14.19 -8.94
N VAL A 115 23.22 -14.95 -9.00
CA VAL A 115 23.17 -16.22 -9.74
C VAL A 115 23.41 -16.01 -11.24
N LYS A 116 22.83 -14.97 -11.84
CA LYS A 116 23.04 -14.63 -13.25
C LYS A 116 24.48 -14.21 -13.55
N SER A 117 25.17 -13.54 -12.63
CA SER A 117 26.59 -13.18 -12.81
C SER A 117 27.50 -14.41 -12.69
N ASN A 118 27.28 -15.29 -11.71
CA ASN A 118 28.04 -16.54 -11.61
C ASN A 118 27.86 -17.43 -12.84
N LYS A 119 26.64 -17.54 -13.38
CA LYS A 119 26.37 -18.36 -14.57
C LYS A 119 27.00 -17.80 -15.86
N ARG A 120 27.23 -16.49 -15.94
CA ARG A 120 27.97 -15.87 -17.05
C ARG A 120 29.46 -16.18 -16.95
N ASN A 121 30.06 -16.01 -15.77
CA ASN A 121 31.46 -16.37 -15.53
C ASN A 121 31.78 -17.85 -15.83
N ILE A 122 30.84 -18.78 -15.62
CA ILE A 122 31.04 -20.21 -15.92
C ILE A 122 30.94 -20.52 -17.42
N LYS A 123 30.25 -19.70 -18.22
CA LYS A 123 30.10 -19.92 -19.66
C LYS A 123 31.22 -19.30 -20.51
N GLU A 124 32.03 -18.44 -19.90
CA GLU A 124 33.17 -17.77 -20.55
C GLU A 124 34.52 -18.44 -20.22
N VAL A 125 34.50 -19.63 -19.59
CA VAL A 125 35.66 -20.49 -19.30
C VAL A 125 35.57 -21.78 -20.12
#